data_AF-A0A950NKR4-F1
#
_entry.id   AF-A0A950NKR4-F1
#
_cell.length_a   1.000
_cell.length_b   1.000
_cell.length_c   1.000
_cell.angle_alpha   90.00
_cell.angle_beta   90.00
_cell.angle_gamma   90.00
#
_symmetry.space_group_name_H-M   'P 1'
#
loop_
_entity.id
_entity.type
_entity.pdbx_description
1 polymer ?
#
loop_
_entity_poly.entity_id
_entity_poly.type
_entity_poly.pdbx_seq_one_letter_code
_entity_poly.pdbx_strand_id
1 'polypeptide(L)'
;MTASAPSTASTGGRKGSASAAEPPEVMAQASSENFPVASRLLPRTVRADLFAVYGFARLVDDAGDEASGDRLALLDELEGDLEAAFVRGGAPSHPL
;
A
#
# COMPACT_ATOMS: atom_id res chain seq x y z
N MET A 1 13.35 -18.19 53.06
CA MET A 1 14.09 -18.54 51.83
C MET A 1 13.13 -19.19 50.86
N THR A 2 12.51 -18.40 49.98
CA THR A 2 11.78 -18.90 48.80
C THR A 2 12.10 -17.92 47.68
N ALA A 3 13.07 -18.29 46.85
CA ALA A 3 13.56 -17.48 45.75
C ALA A 3 12.70 -17.68 44.48
N SER A 4 12.70 -16.62 43.67
CA SER A 4 12.00 -16.41 42.41
C SER A 4 12.05 -17.55 41.39
N ALA A 5 11.00 -17.61 40.58
CA ALA A 5 11.11 -17.94 39.15
C ALA A 5 10.40 -16.82 38.35
N PRO A 6 11.07 -16.16 37.39
CA PRO A 6 10.42 -15.23 36.48
C PRO A 6 9.70 -16.02 35.37
N SER A 7 8.38 -15.81 35.25
CA SER A 7 7.59 -16.33 34.15
C SER A 7 8.01 -15.64 32.85
N THR A 8 8.43 -16.47 31.90
CA THR A 8 8.88 -16.12 30.56
C THR A 8 7.87 -15.23 29.83
N ALA A 9 8.36 -14.12 29.28
CA ALA A 9 7.63 -13.28 28.35
C ALA A 9 7.17 -14.13 27.14
N SER A 10 5.86 -14.20 26.95
CA SER A 10 5.25 -14.79 25.76
C SER A 10 5.50 -13.88 24.57
N THR A 11 6.47 -14.31 23.75
CA THR A 11 6.53 -14.24 22.28
C THR A 11 5.49 -13.34 21.61
N GLY A 12 6.01 -12.29 20.95
CA GLY A 12 5.27 -11.42 20.06
C GLY A 12 4.47 -12.22 19.03
N GLY A 13 3.15 -12.04 19.07
CA GLY A 13 2.26 -12.44 18.00
C GLY A 13 2.61 -11.62 16.77
N ARG A 14 3.09 -12.28 15.72
CA ARG A 14 3.14 -11.73 14.37
C ARG A 14 1.74 -11.21 14.04
N LYS A 15 1.53 -9.88 14.09
CA LYS A 15 0.34 -9.24 13.51
C LYS A 15 0.30 -9.76 12.07
N GLY A 16 -0.78 -10.46 11.72
CA GLY A 16 -0.95 -10.98 10.37
C GLY A 16 -0.78 -9.82 9.40
N SER A 17 0.10 -9.98 8.40
CA SER A 17 0.27 -8.96 7.38
C SER A 17 -1.06 -8.85 6.65
N ALA A 18 -1.79 -7.78 6.96
CA ALA A 18 -2.86 -7.32 6.12
C ALA A 18 -2.22 -7.01 4.76
N SER A 19 -2.60 -7.76 3.73
CA SER A 19 -2.06 -7.60 2.39
C SER A 19 -2.84 -6.49 1.71
N ALA A 20 -2.17 -5.40 1.34
CA ALA A 20 -2.68 -4.54 0.29
C ALA A 20 -2.73 -5.34 -1.02
N ALA A 21 -3.59 -4.93 -1.96
CA ALA A 21 -3.64 -5.54 -3.28
C ALA A 21 -2.27 -5.44 -3.98
N GLU A 22 -1.87 -6.52 -4.64
CA GLU A 22 -0.55 -6.56 -5.29
C GLU A 22 -0.53 -5.59 -6.50
N PRO A 23 0.60 -4.91 -6.77
CA PRO A 23 0.73 -3.92 -7.85
C PRO A 23 0.21 -4.37 -9.23
N PRO A 24 0.39 -5.64 -9.66
CA PRO A 24 -0.17 -6.13 -10.91
C PRO A 24 -1.70 -6.17 -10.93
N GLU A 25 -2.35 -6.41 -9.80
CA GLU A 25 -3.82 -6.47 -9.68
C GLU A 25 -4.42 -5.06 -9.77
N VAL A 26 -3.80 -4.11 -9.06
CA VAL A 26 -4.16 -2.68 -9.15
C VAL A 26 -4.02 -2.15 -10.59
N MET A 27 -2.91 -2.49 -11.27
CA MET A 27 -2.66 -2.06 -12.64
C MET A 27 -3.52 -2.80 -13.69
N ALA A 28 -3.83 -4.08 -13.48
CA ALA A 28 -4.70 -4.84 -14.37
C ALA A 28 -6.13 -4.30 -14.34
N GLN A 29 -6.63 -3.92 -13.17
CA GLN A 29 -7.96 -3.33 -13.03
C GLN A 29 -8.02 -1.89 -13.54
N ALA A 30 -6.95 -1.11 -13.36
CA ALA A 30 -6.81 0.20 -14.02
C ALA A 30 -6.90 0.11 -15.56
N SER A 31 -6.48 -1.02 -16.14
CA SER A 31 -6.52 -1.26 -17.58
C SER A 31 -7.88 -1.74 -18.11
N SER A 32 -8.82 -2.13 -17.24
CA SER A 32 -10.06 -2.81 -17.62
C SER A 32 -11.31 -1.92 -17.65
N GLU A 33 -11.22 -0.64 -17.29
CA GLU A 33 -12.36 0.31 -17.28
C GLU A 33 -12.30 1.41 -18.36
N ASN A 34 -13.29 2.32 -18.37
CA ASN A 34 -13.43 3.43 -19.32
C ASN A 34 -12.28 4.48 -19.22
N PHE A 35 -11.42 4.40 -18.20
CA PHE A 35 -10.34 5.36 -17.94
C PHE A 35 -9.17 5.28 -18.95
N PRO A 36 -8.68 4.08 -19.34
CA PRO A 36 -7.86 3.89 -20.54
C PRO A 36 -8.50 4.41 -21.83
N VAL A 37 -9.83 4.31 -21.97
CA VAL A 37 -10.56 4.77 -23.15
C VAL A 37 -10.60 6.30 -23.21
N ALA A 38 -10.88 6.97 -22.08
CA ALA A 38 -10.85 8.42 -21.96
C ALA A 38 -9.42 9.00 -22.08
N SER A 39 -8.39 8.28 -21.61
CA SER A 39 -6.99 8.73 -21.63
C SER A 39 -6.23 8.47 -22.94
N ARG A 40 -6.86 7.88 -23.96
CA ARG A 40 -6.28 7.74 -25.32
C ARG A 40 -6.06 9.09 -26.01
N LEU A 41 -6.75 10.14 -25.59
CA LEU A 41 -6.55 11.52 -26.05
C LEU A 41 -5.30 12.18 -25.44
N LEU A 42 -4.73 11.61 -24.38
CA LEU A 42 -3.56 12.17 -23.70
C LEU A 42 -2.24 11.65 -24.30
N PRO A 43 -1.17 12.47 -24.31
CA PRO A 43 0.18 12.00 -24.60
C PRO A 43 0.60 10.83 -23.71
N ARG A 44 1.45 9.93 -24.22
CA ARG A 44 1.85 8.70 -23.51
C ARG A 44 2.44 8.96 -22.12
N THR A 45 3.19 10.05 -21.97
CA THR A 45 3.81 10.45 -20.69
C THR A 45 2.75 10.86 -19.67
N VAL A 46 1.86 11.77 -20.05
CA VAL A 46 0.73 12.21 -19.19
C VAL A 46 -0.13 11.02 -18.78
N ARG A 47 -0.34 10.05 -19.68
CA ARG A 47 -1.09 8.84 -19.35
C ARG A 47 -0.39 7.98 -18.30
N ALA A 48 0.93 7.85 -18.37
CA ALA A 48 1.69 7.10 -17.37
C ALA A 48 1.62 7.77 -15.99
N ASP A 49 1.76 9.09 -15.94
CA ASP A 49 1.64 9.87 -14.70
C ASP A 49 0.22 9.74 -14.11
N LEU A 50 -0.81 9.79 -14.96
CA LEU A 50 -2.20 9.62 -14.57
C LEU A 50 -2.47 8.22 -14.00
N PHE A 51 -1.87 7.17 -14.59
CA PHE A 51 -1.98 5.80 -14.10
C PHE A 51 -1.29 5.59 -12.77
N ALA A 52 -0.14 6.24 -12.53
CA ALA A 52 0.54 6.19 -11.24
C ALA A 52 -0.34 6.79 -10.13
N VAL A 53 -0.91 7.98 -10.37
CA VAL A 53 -1.83 8.63 -9.42
C VAL A 53 -3.09 7.79 -9.18
N TYR A 54 -3.70 7.25 -10.24
CA TYR A 54 -4.86 6.38 -10.12
C TYR A 54 -4.54 5.10 -9.35
N GLY A 55 -3.40 4.47 -9.63
CA GLY A 55 -2.94 3.27 -8.94
C GLY A 55 -2.80 3.49 -7.43
N PHE A 56 -2.18 4.60 -7.03
CA PHE A 56 -2.07 4.96 -5.62
C PHE A 56 -3.44 5.22 -4.97
N ALA A 57 -4.32 5.98 -5.63
CA ALA A 57 -5.65 6.25 -5.10
C ALA A 57 -6.45 4.95 -4.86
N ARG A 58 -6.34 3.99 -5.78
CA ARG A 58 -7.01 2.69 -5.64
C ARG A 58 -6.40 1.83 -4.54
N LEU A 59 -5.08 1.85 -4.40
CA LEU A 59 -4.38 1.16 -3.31
C LEU A 59 -4.87 1.65 -1.94
N VAL A 60 -5.01 2.96 -1.77
CA VAL A 60 -5.52 3.57 -0.52
C VAL A 60 -6.99 3.21 -0.28
N ASP A 61 -7.81 3.20 -1.34
CA ASP A 61 -9.22 2.81 -1.31
C ASP A 61 -9.39 1.34 -0.87
N ASP A 62 -8.62 0.41 -1.46
CA ASP A 62 -8.59 -1.00 -1.07
C ASP A 62 -8.12 -1.21 0.38
N ALA A 63 -7.09 -0.47 0.80
CA ALA A 63 -6.62 -0.47 2.18
C ALA A 63 -7.70 0.03 3.15
N GLY A 64 -8.48 1.03 2.73
CA GLY A 64 -9.55 1.64 3.50
C GLY A 64 -10.80 0.76 3.61
N ASP A 65 -11.20 0.08 2.54
CA ASP A 65 -12.48 -0.61 2.43
C ASP A 65 -12.37 -2.13 2.62
N GLU A 66 -11.37 -2.77 2.03
CA GLU A 66 -11.29 -4.22 1.91
C GLU A 66 -10.27 -4.87 2.86
N ALA A 67 -9.27 -4.10 3.35
CA ALA A 67 -8.22 -4.67 4.20
C ALA A 67 -8.78 -5.29 5.49
N SER A 68 -8.30 -6.49 5.80
CA SER A 68 -8.55 -7.17 7.07
C SER A 68 -7.46 -6.80 8.08
N GLY A 69 -7.82 -6.53 9.34
CA GLY A 69 -6.86 -6.15 10.38
C GLY A 69 -6.85 -4.65 10.70
N ASP A 70 -5.67 -4.12 11.00
CA ASP A 70 -5.48 -2.75 11.50
C ASP A 70 -5.32 -1.76 10.35
N ARG A 71 -6.46 -1.26 9.84
CA ARG A 71 -6.50 -0.38 8.65
C ARG A 71 -5.72 0.91 8.83
N LEU A 72 -5.74 1.49 10.03
CA LEU A 72 -5.02 2.73 10.31
C LEU A 72 -3.51 2.51 10.22
N ALA A 73 -3.00 1.41 10.79
CA ALA A 73 -1.58 1.08 10.66
C ALA A 73 -1.17 0.88 9.18
N LEU A 74 -2.06 0.34 8.36
CA LEU A 74 -1.81 0.15 6.92
C LEU A 74 -1.78 1.48 6.15
N LEU A 75 -2.68 2.40 6.50
CA LEU A 75 -2.69 3.75 5.93
C LEU A 75 -1.46 4.56 6.37
N ASP A 76 -1.00 4.40 7.61
CA ASP A 76 0.23 5.01 8.11
C ASP A 76 1.46 4.49 7.34
N GLU A 77 1.52 3.19 7.01
CA GLU A 77 2.57 2.61 6.17
C GLU A 77 2.55 3.18 4.74
N LEU A 78 1.37 3.31 4.14
CA LEU A 78 1.21 3.91 2.81
C LEU A 78 1.55 5.41 2.79
N GLU A 79 1.25 6.16 3.86
CA GLU A 79 1.67 7.55 4.02
C GLU A 79 3.19 7.66 4.08
N GLY A 80 3.85 6.78 4.84
CA GLY A 80 5.31 6.73 4.91
C GLY A 80 5.98 6.44 3.56
N ASP A 81 5.41 5.52 2.77
CA ASP A 81 5.90 5.23 1.43
C ASP A 81 5.68 6.40 0.45
N LEU A 82 4.53 7.09 0.55
CA LEU A 82 4.26 8.29 -0.23
C LEU A 82 5.29 9.38 0.08
N GLU A 83 5.55 9.65 1.35
CA GLU A 83 6.57 10.61 1.77
C GLU A 83 7.96 10.23 1.23
N ALA A 84 8.34 8.95 1.32
CA ALA A 84 9.61 8.45 0.81
C ALA A 84 9.76 8.65 -0.71
N ALA A 85 8.68 8.51 -1.49
CA ALA A 85 8.70 8.71 -2.94
C ALA A 85 9.00 10.18 -3.34
N PHE A 86 8.65 11.16 -2.50
CA PHE A 86 8.94 12.57 -2.73
C PHE A 86 10.33 13.01 -2.23
N VAL A 87 10.98 12.21 -1.39
CA VAL A 87 12.35 12.48 -0.92
C VAL A 87 13.37 12.08 -1.99
N ARG A 88 14.32 12.97 -2.30
CA ARG A 88 15.40 12.65 -3.23
C ARG A 88 16.24 11.49 -2.69
N GLY A 89 16.21 10.36 -3.40
CA GLY A 89 16.90 9.13 -2.98
C GLY A 89 16.17 8.35 -1.91
N GLY A 90 14.91 8.66 -1.64
CA GLY A 90 14.03 7.81 -0.84
C GLY A 90 13.78 6.47 -1.53
N ALA A 91 13.47 5.47 -0.73
CA ALA A 91 13.21 4.11 -1.18
C ALA A 91 11.86 3.67 -0.59
N PRO A 92 10.73 4.01 -1.24
CA PRO A 92 9.44 3.46 -0.86
C PRO A 92 9.50 1.93 -0.92
N SER A 93 8.84 1.28 0.03
CA SER A 93 8.78 -0.17 0.10
C SER A 93 7.78 -0.73 -0.92
N HIS A 94 6.70 0.00 -1.16
CA HIS A 94 5.71 -0.30 -2.18
C HIS A 94 6.22 0.10 -3.58
N PRO A 95 6.02 -0.76 -4.60
CA PRO A 95 6.58 -0.53 -5.94
C PRO A 95 5.68 0.32 -6.87
N LEU A 96 4.50 0.75 -6.41
CA LEU A 96 3.71 1.82 -7.05
C LEU A 96 4.16 3.18 -6.53
#